data_AF-A0A0V7YWH5-F1
#
_entry.id   AF-A0A0V7YWH5-F1
#
_cell.length_a   1.000
_cell.length_b   1.000
_cell.length_c   1.000
_cell.angle_alpha   90.00
_cell.angle_beta   90.00
_cell.angle_gamma   90.00
#
_symmetry.space_group_name_H-M   'P 1'
#
loop_
_entity.id
_entity.type
_entity.pdbx_description
1 polymer ?
#
loop_
_entity_poly.entity_id
_entity_poly.type
_entity_poly.pdbx_seq_one_letter_code
_entity_poly.pdbx_strand_id
1 'polypeptide(L)'
;MTGCRPKTVRAPIRGRALRALWACAAHPQGLRHRAYPTYMLMLAEMGLVQKRHVRGPGRSQPAWFLTAAGPAVIAELGPSEVRD
;
A
#
# COMPACT_ATOMS: atom_id res chain seq x y z
N MET A 1 23.39 13.39 -19.44
CA MET A 1 23.22 13.43 -17.97
C MET A 1 22.31 12.26 -17.59
N THR A 2 22.91 11.33 -16.83
CA THR A 2 22.37 10.22 -16.04
C THR A 2 20.97 9.69 -16.34
N GLY A 3 20.90 8.59 -17.08
CA GLY A 3 19.75 7.71 -17.09
C GLY A 3 19.62 6.95 -15.77
N CYS A 4 18.77 7.44 -14.87
CA CYS A 4 18.30 6.68 -13.73
C CYS A 4 17.10 5.84 -14.17
N ARG A 5 17.35 4.65 -14.71
CA ARG A 5 16.32 3.63 -14.92
C ARG A 5 15.92 3.13 -13.53
N PRO A 6 14.67 3.31 -13.02
CA PRO A 6 14.30 2.73 -11.75
C PRO A 6 14.32 1.21 -11.93
N LYS A 7 15.29 0.56 -11.28
CA LYS A 7 15.33 -0.88 -11.12
C LYS A 7 14.22 -1.24 -10.14
N THR A 8 13.07 -1.67 -10.64
CA THR A 8 12.16 -2.42 -9.80
C THR A 8 11.75 -3.65 -10.58
N VAL A 9 12.54 -4.71 -10.42
CA VAL A 9 12.00 -6.06 -10.47
C VAL A 9 10.94 -6.06 -9.38
N ARG A 10 9.68 -5.74 -9.73
CA ARG A 10 8.56 -5.75 -8.78
C ARG A 10 8.45 -7.21 -8.34
N ALA A 11 8.99 -7.52 -7.16
CA ALA A 11 8.73 -8.80 -6.53
C ALA A 11 7.21 -8.98 -6.54
N PRO A 12 6.70 -10.14 -6.97
CA PRO A 12 5.26 -10.30 -7.15
C PRO A 12 4.57 -10.07 -5.81
N ILE A 13 3.69 -9.08 -5.75
CA ILE A 13 2.90 -8.79 -4.56
C ILE A 13 1.93 -9.95 -4.37
N ARG A 14 2.19 -10.76 -3.35
CA ARG A 14 1.42 -11.98 -3.06
C ARG A 14 1.21 -12.14 -1.56
N GLY A 15 0.28 -13.02 -1.19
CA GLY A 15 0.05 -13.41 0.19
C GLY A 15 -0.28 -12.23 1.11
N ARG A 16 0.49 -12.05 2.19
CA ARG A 16 0.23 -11.00 3.19
C ARG A 16 0.40 -9.58 2.64
N ALA A 17 1.25 -9.36 1.63
CA ALA A 17 1.43 -8.05 1.02
C ALA A 17 0.20 -7.63 0.19
N LEU A 18 -0.41 -8.59 -0.53
CA LEU A 18 -1.65 -8.36 -1.26
C LEU A 18 -2.82 -8.08 -0.31
N ARG A 19 -2.94 -8.85 0.78
CA ARG A 19 -3.92 -8.57 1.84
C ARG A 19 -3.75 -7.19 2.47
N ALA A 20 -2.52 -6.75 2.66
CA ALA A 20 -2.23 -5.42 3.18
C ALA A 20 -2.65 -4.31 2.19
N LEU A 21 -2.43 -4.52 0.89
CA LEU A 21 -2.87 -3.62 -0.17
C LEU A 21 -4.41 -3.54 -0.26
N TRP A 22 -5.09 -4.68 -0.12
CA TRP A 22 -6.55 -4.73 -0.04
C TRP A 22 -7.12 -4.08 1.20
N ALA A 23 -6.47 -4.25 2.35
CA ALA A 23 -6.85 -3.52 3.56
C ALA A 23 -6.76 -2.00 3.33
N CYS A 24 -5.72 -1.51 2.63
CA CYS A 24 -5.67 -0.10 2.24
C CYS A 24 -6.81 0.31 1.30
N ALA A 25 -7.20 -0.55 0.35
CA ALA A 25 -8.33 -0.28 -0.55
C ALA A 25 -9.69 -0.26 0.17
N ALA A 26 -9.88 -1.13 1.15
CA ALA A 26 -11.09 -1.18 1.99
C ALA A 26 -11.18 -0.01 2.98
N HIS A 27 -10.07 0.68 3.26
CA HIS A 27 -10.00 1.79 4.22
C HIS A 27 -9.56 3.11 3.55
N PRO A 28 -10.47 3.79 2.82
CA PRO A 28 -10.15 5.05 2.13
C PRO A 28 -9.77 6.18 3.10
N GLN A 29 -10.25 6.12 4.35
CA GLN A 29 -9.90 7.04 5.44
C GLN A 29 -8.46 6.88 5.98
N GLY A 30 -7.72 5.89 5.47
CA GLY A 30 -6.35 5.59 5.88
C GLY A 30 -6.27 4.45 6.88
N LEU A 31 -5.40 3.49 6.60
CA LEU A 31 -5.09 2.37 7.48
C LEU A 31 -4.14 2.82 8.58
N ARG A 32 -4.27 2.29 9.81
CA ARG A 32 -3.38 2.67 10.92
C ARG A 32 -1.92 2.39 10.59
N HIS A 33 -1.00 3.29 10.97
CA HIS A 33 0.43 3.12 10.68
C HIS A 33 1.03 1.79 11.19
N ARG A 34 0.51 1.27 12.31
CA ARG A 34 0.96 0.00 12.90
C ARG A 34 0.44 -1.25 12.18
N ALA A 35 -0.48 -1.13 11.22
CA ALA A 35 -0.98 -2.27 10.46
C ALA A 35 0.08 -2.73 9.44
N TYR A 36 0.33 -4.04 9.37
CA TYR A 36 1.26 -4.66 8.41
C TYR A 36 2.62 -3.93 8.28
N PRO A 37 3.36 -3.70 9.38
CA PRO A 37 4.48 -2.76 9.43
C PRO A 37 5.58 -3.06 8.40
N THR A 38 5.93 -4.34 8.21
CA THR A 38 6.94 -4.76 7.22
C THR A 38 6.46 -4.57 5.79
N TYR A 39 5.20 -4.89 5.50
CA TYR A 39 4.66 -4.85 4.13
C TYR A 39 4.31 -3.43 3.70
N MET A 40 3.86 -2.57 4.62
CA MET A 40 3.52 -1.19 4.29
C MET A 40 4.72 -0.37 3.85
N LEU A 41 5.90 -0.62 4.43
CA LEU A 41 7.14 0.02 3.99
C LEU A 41 7.50 -0.40 2.56
N MET A 42 7.48 -1.70 2.28
CA MET A 42 7.70 -2.24 0.94
C MET A 42 6.68 -1.69 -0.08
N LEU A 43 5.39 -1.65 0.28
CA LEU A 43 4.34 -1.10 -0.58
C LEU A 43 4.53 0.41 -0.82
N ALA A 44 5.08 1.14 0.16
CA ALA A 44 5.39 2.56 0.03
C ALA A 44 6.60 2.81 -0.87
N GLU A 45 7.64 1.99 -0.78
CA GLU A 45 8.79 2.02 -1.70
C GLU A 45 8.38 1.73 -3.15
N MET A 46 7.38 0.88 -3.34
CA MET A 46 6.78 0.62 -4.66
C MET A 46 5.79 1.70 -5.12
N GLY A 47 5.50 2.70 -4.29
CA GLY A 47 4.58 3.79 -4.60
C GLY A 47 3.10 3.40 -4.63
N LEU A 48 2.72 2.26 -4.03
CA LEU A 48 1.33 1.77 -4.00
C LEU A 48 0.54 2.28 -2.80
N VAL A 49 1.25 2.61 -1.72
CA VAL A 49 0.69 3.26 -0.54
C VAL A 49 1.57 4.45 -0.16
N GLN A 50 1.01 5.39 0.58
CA GLN A 50 1.74 6.54 1.09
C GLN A 50 1.40 6.78 2.56
N LYS A 51 2.42 7.11 3.36
CA LYS A 51 2.23 7.57 4.73
C LYS A 51 1.74 9.02 4.71
N ARG A 52 0.57 9.29 5.26
CA ARG A 52 0.09 10.66 5.50
C ARG A 52 -0.33 10.82 6.95
N HIS A 53 -0.15 12.02 7.47
CA HIS A 53 -0.63 12.39 8.79
C HIS A 53 -2.08 12.83 8.69
N VAL A 54 -2.97 12.14 9.38
CA VAL A 54 -4.39 12.50 9.47
C VAL A 54 -4.57 13.30 10.74
N ARG A 55 -5.31 14.41 10.66
CA ARG A 55 -5.71 15.17 11.85
C ARG A 55 -6.95 14.49 12.43
N GLY A 56 -6.75 13.74 13.52
CA GLY A 56 -7.84 13.21 14.33
C GLY A 56 -8.19 14.13 15.50
N PRO A 57 -9.32 13.91 16.19
CA PRO A 57 -9.67 14.65 17.39
C PRO A 57 -8.59 14.42 18.45
N GLY A 58 -7.84 15.48 18.76
CA GLY A 58 -6.83 15.50 19.82
C GLY A 58 -5.37 15.28 19.39
N ARG A 59 -5.07 14.48 18.35
CA ARG A 59 -3.69 14.28 17.85
C ARG A 59 -3.64 13.94 16.36
N SER A 60 -2.57 14.42 15.69
CA SER A 60 -2.24 13.96 14.35
C SER A 60 -1.61 12.57 14.42
N GLN A 61 -2.16 11.62 13.66
CA GLN A 61 -1.67 10.25 13.63
C GLN A 61 -1.24 9.87 12.21
N PRO A 62 -0.10 9.17 12.05
CA PRO A 62 0.27 8.62 10.76
C PRO A 62 -0.70 7.51 10.36
N ALA A 63 -1.12 7.51 9.11
CA ALA A 63 -1.90 6.46 8.47
C ALA A 63 -1.39 6.19 7.05
N TRP A 64 -1.64 4.98 6.57
CA TRP A 64 -1.32 4.52 5.23
C TRP A 64 -2.51 4.72 4.31
N PHE A 65 -2.29 5.43 3.21
CA PHE A 65 -3.30 5.69 2.20
C PHE A 65 -2.93 4.97 0.91
N LEU A 66 -3.93 4.42 0.23
CA LEU A 66 -3.73 3.86 -1.10
C LEU A 66 -3.43 4.99 -2.10
N THR A 67 -2.43 4.82 -2.95
CA THR A 67 -2.14 5.75 -4.05
C THR A 67 -2.96 5.38 -5.28
N ALA A 68 -2.95 6.23 -6.32
CA ALA A 68 -3.56 5.90 -7.61
C ALA A 68 -2.96 4.65 -8.29
N ALA A 69 -1.71 4.29 -7.96
CA ALA A 69 -1.07 3.09 -8.49
C ALA A 69 -1.53 1.80 -7.81
N GLY A 70 -2.03 1.89 -6.57
CA GLY A 70 -2.52 0.74 -5.81
C GLY A 70 -3.67 -0.02 -6.49
N PRO A 71 -4.76 0.65 -6.90
CA PRO A 71 -5.87 0.03 -7.64
C PRO A 71 -5.44 -0.62 -8.94
N ALA A 72 -4.51 -0.02 -9.68
CA ALA A 72 -3.99 -0.61 -10.92
C ALA A 72 -3.34 -1.97 -10.66
N VAL A 73 -2.52 -2.07 -9.60
CA VAL A 73 -1.89 -3.34 -9.23
C VAL A 73 -2.92 -4.36 -8.70
N ILE A 74 -3.95 -3.92 -7.97
CA ILE A 74 -5.05 -4.81 -7.56
C ILE A 74 -5.78 -5.36 -8.79
N ALA A 75 -6.04 -4.52 -9.79
CA ALA A 75 -6.70 -4.92 -11.03
C ALA A 75 -5.82 -5.87 -11.86
N GLU A 76 -4.51 -5.61 -11.96
CA GLU A 76 -3.55 -6.48 -12.67
C GLU A 76 -3.41 -7.87 -12.01
N LEU A 77 -3.48 -7.93 -10.68
CA LEU A 77 -3.38 -9.19 -9.93
C LEU A 77 -4.72 -9.96 -9.86
N GLY A 78 -5.83 -9.31 -10.22
CA GLY A 78 -7.18 -9.84 -10.10
C GLY A 78 -7.66 -9.95 -8.63
N PRO A 79 -8.96 -10.23 -8.41
CA PRO A 79 -9.43 -10.64 -7.10
C PRO A 79 -8.76 -11.98 -6.77
N SER A 80 -7.70 -11.98 -5.94
CA SER A 80 -7.13 -13.22 -5.42
C SER A 80 -8.15 -13.84 -4.46
N GLU A 81 -9.12 -14.56 -5.01
CA GLU A 81 -10.23 -15.24 -4.35
C GLU A 81 -9.95 -15.42 -2.85
N VAL A 82 -10.56 -14.54 -2.04
CA VAL A 82 -10.67 -14.77 -0.60
C VAL A 82 -11.67 -15.92 -0.46
N ARG A 83 -11.18 -17.15 -0.64
CA ARG A 83 -11.82 -18.35 -0.12
C ARG A 83 -11.07 -18.72 1.14
N ASP A 84 -11.58 -18.25 2.26
CA ASP A 84 -11.51 -18.95 3.55
C ASP A 84 -12.92 -18.94 4.15
#